data_AF-A0A0G9H637-F1
#
_entry.id   AF-A0A0G9H637-F1
#
_cell.length_a   1.000
_cell.length_b   1.000
_cell.length_c   1.000
_cell.angle_alpha   90.00
_cell.angle_beta   90.00
_cell.angle_gamma   90.00
#
_symmetry.space_group_name_H-M   'P 1'
#
loop_
_entity.id
_entity.type
_entity.pdbx_description
1 polymer ?
#
loop_
_entity_poly.entity_id
_entity_poly.type
_entity_poly.pdbx_seq_one_letter_code
_entity_poly.pdbx_strand_id
1 'polypeptide(L)' 'MEFSVELQPVYPHHDLLIELGRVEMAMDYLEERSENERQALHPRLLSRMSRLRDELAQLAI' A
#
# COMPACT_ATOMS: atom_id res chain seq x y z
N MET A 1 22.87 22.45 -15.16
CA MET A 1 22.02 22.76 -14.00
C MET A 1 21.91 21.48 -13.21
N GLU A 2 22.67 21.38 -12.12
CA GLU A 2 22.58 20.25 -11.19
C GLU A 2 21.18 20.28 -10.57
N PHE A 3 20.37 19.27 -10.88
CA PHE A 3 19.15 18.98 -10.15
C PHE A 3 19.56 18.44 -8.79
N SER A 4 19.96 19.34 -7.89
CA SER A 4 19.99 19.07 -6.46
C SER A 4 18.53 18.98 -5.99
N VAL A 5 17.89 17.86 -6.32
CA VAL A 5 16.69 17.41 -5.61
C VAL A 5 17.23 17.04 -4.25
N GLU A 6 17.17 17.99 -3.31
CA GLU A 6 17.15 17.65 -1.90
C GLU A 6 16.06 16.59 -1.75
N LEU A 7 16.48 15.33 -1.67
CA LEU A 7 15.64 14.15 -1.46
C LEU A 7 15.03 14.29 -0.06
N GLN A 8 14.03 15.16 0.04
CA GLN A 8 13.20 15.27 1.23
C GLN A 8 12.56 13.88 1.48
N PRO A 9 12.26 13.52 2.74
CA PRO A 9 11.68 12.22 3.13
C PRO A 9 10.26 11.97 2.58
N VAL A 10 9.80 12.76 1.61
CA VAL A 10 8.48 12.68 0.99
C VAL A 10 8.35 11.45 0.08
N TYR A 11 9.46 10.94 -0.49
CA TYR A 11 9.46 9.76 -1.37
C TYR A 11 8.94 8.48 -0.68
N PRO A 12 9.44 8.09 0.52
CA PRO A 12 8.89 6.97 1.28
C PRO A 12 7.38 7.07 1.54
N HIS A 13 6.90 8.26 1.95
CA HIS A 13 5.49 8.46 2.23
C HIS A 13 4.61 8.32 0.97
N HIS A 14 5.04 8.95 -0.13
CA HIS A 14 4.32 8.87 -1.41
C HIS A 14 4.27 7.44 -1.97
N ASP A 15 5.39 6.70 -1.91
CA ASP A 15 5.46 5.32 -2.39
C ASP A 15 4.54 4.39 -1.58
N LEU A 16 4.48 4.59 -0.27
CA LEU A 16 3.57 3.83 0.61
C LEU A 16 2.10 4.14 0.32
N LEU A 17 1.74 5.39 0.00
CA LEU A 17 0.38 5.74 -0.43
C LEU A 17 0.01 5.07 -1.75
N ILE A 18 0.94 5.00 -2.72
CA ILE A 18 0.72 4.27 -3.97
C ILE A 18 0.47 2.79 -3.71
N GLU A 19 1.31 2.17 -2.88
CA GLU A 19 1.16 0.75 -2.54
C GLU A 19 -0.13 0.48 -1.78
N LEU A 20 -0.58 1.40 -0.92
CA LEU A 20 -1.87 1.30 -0.24
C LEU A 20 -3.03 1.31 -1.24
N GLY A 21 -3.05 2.26 -2.18
CA GLY A 21 -4.07 2.32 -3.22
C GLY A 21 -4.08 1.09 -4.15
N ARG A 22 -2.92 0.48 -4.40
CA ARG A 22 -2.84 -0.80 -5.14
C ARG A 22 -3.49 -1.95 -4.38
N VAL A 23 -3.31 -2.00 -3.06
CA VAL A 23 -3.94 -3.02 -2.21
C VAL A 23 -5.45 -2.81 -2.15
N GLU A 24 -5.91 -1.56 -2.07
CA GLU A 24 -7.34 -1.22 -2.13
C GLU A 24 -7.97 -1.66 -3.46
N MET A 25 -7.37 -1.31 -4.60
CA MET A 25 -7.83 -1.81 -5.91
C MET A 25 -7.82 -3.34 -5.99
N ALA A 26 -6.79 -4.00 -5.46
CA ALA A 26 -6.72 -5.47 -5.44
C ALA A 26 -7.81 -6.11 -4.58
N MET A 27 -8.23 -5.45 -3.50
CA MET A 27 -9.36 -5.88 -2.66
C MET A 27 -10.68 -5.73 -3.41
N ASP A 28 -10.89 -4.61 -4.11
CA ASP A 28 -12.08 -4.39 -4.95
C ASP A 28 -12.19 -5.47 -6.03
N TYR A 29 -11.08 -5.77 -6.73
CA TYR A 29 -11.06 -6.86 -7.72
C TYR A 29 -11.23 -8.25 -7.12
N LEU A 30 -10.96 -8.43 -5.82
CA LEU A 30 -11.12 -9.71 -5.14
C LEU A 30 -12.59 -10.04 -4.89
N GLU A 31 -13.46 -9.03 -4.78
CA GLU A 31 -14.91 -9.23 -4.62
C GLU A 31 -15.54 -9.93 -5.83
N GLU A 32 -14.95 -9.77 -7.02
CA GLU A 32 -15.38 -10.39 -8.27
C GLU A 32 -14.83 -11.83 -8.47
N ARG A 33 -13.95 -12.30 -7.57
CA ARG A 33 -13.29 -13.62 -7.69
C ARG A 33 -14.09 -14.73 -7.01
N SER A 34 -13.69 -15.97 -7.29
CA SER A 34 -14.30 -17.13 -6.65
C SER A 34 -14.08 -17.13 -5.13
N GLU A 35 -15.01 -17.71 -4.38
CA GLU A 35 -14.96 -17.79 -2.91
C GLU A 35 -13.63 -18.36 -2.40
N ASN A 36 -13.11 -19.39 -3.07
CA ASN A 36 -11.85 -20.04 -2.69
C ASN A 36 -10.65 -19.10 -2.87
N GLU A 37 -10.59 -18.36 -3.98
CA GLU A 37 -9.54 -17.37 -4.22
C GLU A 37 -9.65 -16.21 -3.23
N ARG A 38 -10.88 -15.77 -2.93
CA ARG A 38 -11.16 -14.74 -1.94
C ARG A 38 -10.67 -15.15 -0.56
N GLN A 39 -11.01 -16.34 -0.09
CA GLN A 39 -10.57 -16.84 1.22
C GLN A 39 -9.04 -16.96 1.32
N ALA A 40 -8.35 -17.28 0.22
CA ALA A 40 -6.90 -17.38 0.20
C ALA A 40 -6.20 -16.02 0.15
N LEU A 41 -6.72 -15.06 -0.62
CA LEU A 41 -6.03 -13.79 -0.91
C LEU A 41 -6.44 -12.65 0.05
N HIS A 42 -7.69 -12.64 0.52
CA HIS A 42 -8.22 -11.62 1.43
C HIS A 42 -7.37 -11.43 2.70
N PRO A 43 -7.01 -12.48 3.47
CA PRO A 43 -6.18 -12.28 4.66
C PRO A 43 -4.78 -11.74 4.34
N ARG A 44 -4.23 -12.06 3.16
CA ARG A 44 -2.92 -11.58 2.72
C ARG A 44 -2.95 -10.10 2.36
N LEU A 45 -3.99 -9.66 1.66
CA LEU A 45 -4.20 -8.26 1.31
C LEU A 45 -4.48 -7.42 2.56
N LEU A 46 -5.32 -7.89 3.48
CA LEU A 46 -5.54 -7.22 4.77
C LEU A 46 -4.25 -7.06 5.59
N SER A 47 -3.44 -8.12 5.68
CA SER A 47 -2.15 -8.07 6.37
C SER A 47 -1.17 -7.08 5.73
N ARG A 48 -1.19 -6.96 4.39
CA ARG A 48 -0.37 -5.99 3.66
C ARG A 48 -0.86 -4.56 3.90
N MET A 49 -2.18 -4.34 3.85
CA MET A 49 -2.79 -3.04 4.13
C MET A 49 -2.49 -2.54 5.55
N SER A 50 -2.58 -3.42 6.55
CA SER A 50 -2.25 -3.07 7.94
C SER A 50 -0.80 -2.60 8.05
N ARG A 51 0.15 -3.36 7.46
CA ARG A 51 1.57 -3.00 7.48
C ARG A 51 1.86 -1.66 6.82
N LEU A 52 1.28 -1.41 5.64
CA LEU A 52 1.44 -0.14 4.93
C LEU A 52 0.90 1.05 5.75
N ARG A 53 -0.22 0.87 6.45
CA ARG A 53 -0.77 1.88 7.35
C ARG A 53 0.12 2.12 8.57
N ASP A 54 0.68 1.07 9.15
CA ASP A 54 1.61 1.17 10.27
C ASP A 54 2.90 1.91 9.86
N GLU A 55 3.45 1.61 8.69
CA GLU A 55 4.64 2.27 8.13
C GLU A 55 4.36 3.75 7.80
N LEU A 56 3.20 4.07 7.22
CA LEU A 56 2.77 5.45 7.00
C LEU A 56 2.65 6.23 8.30
N ALA A 57 2.08 5.61 9.35
CA ALA A 57 1.94 6.24 10.66
C ALA A 57 3.30 6.52 11.32
N GLN A 58 4.30 5.67 11.10
CA GLN A 58 5.66 5.87 11.61
C GLN A 58 6.40 7.03 10.91
N LEU A 59 6.10 7.29 9.64
CA LEU A 59 6.71 8.39 8.87
C LEU A 59 6.06 9.75 9.12
N ALA A 60 4.86 9.77 9.69
CA ALA A 60 4.13 11.01 10.00
C ALA A 60 4.55 11.65 11.35
N ILE A 61 5.49 11.02 12.07
CA ILE A 61 5.99 11.41 13.39
C ILE A 61 7.38 12.04 13.29
#